data_AF-X1AJX7-F1
#
_entry.id   AF-X1AJX7-F1
#
_cell.length_a   1.000
_cell.length_b   1.000
_cell.length_c   1.000
_cell.angle_alpha   90.00
_cell.angle_beta   90.00
_cell.angle_gamma   90.00
#
_symmetry.space_group_name_H-M   'P 1'
#
loop_
_entity.id
_entity.type
_entity.pdbx_description
1 polymer ?
#
loop_
_entity_poly.entity_id
_entity_poly.type
_entity_poly.pdbx_seq_one_letter_code
_entity_poly.pdbx_strand_id
1 'polypeptide(L)' 'MRTCGAKLLGTQGNKYFLDRDGEPVIDTGSFVQMIANAANIEPVIFGKPSKEFFFQALKRIELELHEVLVVGDDS' A
#
# COMPACT_ATOMS: atom_id res chain seq x y z
N MET A 1 -20.65 23.28 3.68
CA MET A 1 -20.92 22.07 4.50
C MET A 1 -19.75 21.13 4.32
N ARG A 2 -18.93 20.90 5.37
CA ARG A 2 -17.93 19.83 5.35
C ARG A 2 -18.66 18.54 5.71
N THR A 3 -18.77 17.61 4.78
CA THR A 3 -19.20 16.25 5.13
C THR A 3 -18.05 15.59 5.88
N CYS A 4 -18.26 15.25 7.15
CA CYS A 4 -17.30 14.51 7.96
C CYS A 4 -17.27 13.04 7.49
N GLY A 5 -16.66 12.78 6.33
CA GLY A 5 -16.47 11.44 5.79
C GLY A 5 -15.34 10.69 6.51
N ALA A 6 -15.45 9.37 6.59
CA ALA A 6 -14.35 8.53 7.05
C ALA A 6 -13.18 8.57 6.05
N LYS A 7 -11.95 8.49 6.54
CA LYS A 7 -10.77 8.30 5.69
C LYS A 7 -10.75 6.87 5.17
N LEU A 8 -10.48 6.69 3.88
CA LEU A 8 -10.24 5.38 3.29
C LEU A 8 -8.76 5.02 3.42
N LEU A 9 -8.49 3.91 4.10
CA LEU A 9 -7.15 3.39 4.34
C LEU A 9 -6.98 2.08 3.55
N GLY A 10 -5.94 2.01 2.73
CA GLY A 10 -5.59 0.81 1.96
C GLY A 10 -4.23 0.26 2.38
N THR A 11 -4.09 -1.04 2.48
CA THR A 11 -2.80 -1.69 2.75
C THR A 11 -1.94 -1.77 1.50
N GLN A 12 -2.53 -2.08 0.34
CA GLN A 12 -1.86 -2.23 -0.94
C GLN A 12 -2.44 -1.29 -2.00
N GLY A 13 -1.60 -0.82 -2.92
CA GLY A 13 -2.00 -0.01 -4.08
C GLY A 13 -1.98 -0.76 -5.42
N ASN A 14 -1.50 -2.01 -5.44
CA ASN A 14 -1.38 -2.79 -6.67
C ASN A 14 -2.78 -3.16 -7.21
N LYS A 15 -2.90 -3.17 -8.54
CA LYS A 15 -4.16 -3.57 -9.20
C LYS A 15 -4.31 -5.09 -9.25
N TYR A 16 -3.21 -5.78 -9.46
CA TYR A 16 -3.13 -7.23 -9.57
C TYR A 16 -1.77 -7.71 -9.07
N PHE A 17 -1.69 -9.01 -8.80
CA PHE A 17 -0.44 -9.75 -8.62
C PHE A 17 -0.44 -10.94 -9.58
N LEU A 18 0.73 -11.54 -9.81
CA LEU A 18 0.82 -12.79 -10.57
C LEU A 18 0.69 -13.97 -9.61
N ASP A 19 -0.20 -14.91 -9.91
CA ASP A 19 -0.32 -16.13 -9.14
C ASP A 19 0.83 -17.12 -9.42
N ARG A 20 0.72 -18.34 -8.91
CA ARG A 20 1.78 -19.36 -9.02
C ARG A 20 2.03 -19.81 -10.46
N ASP A 21 1.04 -19.66 -11.33
CA ASP A 21 1.13 -20.00 -12.75
C ASP A 21 1.52 -18.78 -13.60
N GLY A 22 1.72 -17.63 -12.96
CA GLY A 22 2.06 -16.38 -13.63
C GLY A 22 0.85 -15.61 -14.17
N GLU A 23 -0.37 -16.00 -13.78
CA GLU A 23 -1.59 -15.38 -14.25
C GLU A 23 -1.98 -14.16 -13.40
N PRO A 24 -2.47 -13.07 -14.02
CA PRO A 24 -2.85 -11.87 -13.29
C PRO A 24 -4.13 -12.10 -12.48
N VAL A 25 -4.04 -11.94 -11.16
CA VAL A 25 -5.16 -12.03 -10.22
C VAL A 25 -5.39 -10.68 -9.55
N ILE A 26 -6.65 -10.27 -9.44
CA ILE A 26 -7.02 -8.99 -8.83
C ILE A 26 -6.48 -8.90 -7.39
N ASP A 27 -5.84 -7.77 -7.08
CA ASP A 27 -5.34 -7.47 -5.74
C ASP A 27 -6.31 -6.55 -5.00
N THR A 28 -6.19 -6.54 -3.68
CA THR A 28 -6.87 -5.65 -2.73
C THR A 28 -6.81 -4.17 -3.13
N GLY A 29 -5.71 -3.70 -3.73
CA GLY A 29 -5.59 -2.31 -4.19
C GLY A 29 -6.61 -1.93 -5.27
N SER A 30 -7.06 -2.87 -6.10
CA SER A 30 -8.15 -2.63 -7.05
C SER A 30 -9.48 -2.32 -6.34
N PHE A 31 -9.78 -3.00 -5.23
CA PHE A 31 -10.97 -2.72 -4.44
C PHE A 31 -10.88 -1.39 -3.71
N VAL A 32 -9.70 -1.03 -3.19
CA VAL A 32 -9.45 0.29 -2.60
C VAL A 32 -9.74 1.39 -3.62
N GLN A 33 -9.21 1.26 -4.84
CA GLN A 33 -9.43 2.24 -5.90
C GLN A 33 -10.90 2.30 -6.34
N MET A 34 -11.60 1.16 -6.40
CA MET A 34 -13.03 1.12 -6.71
C MET A 34 -13.85 1.93 -5.70
N ILE A 35 -13.61 1.72 -4.39
CA ILE A 35 -14.31 2.45 -3.33
C ILE A 35 -13.94 3.94 -3.36
N ALA A 36 -12.66 4.27 -3.54
CA ALA A 36 -12.16 5.64 -3.66
C ALA A 36 -12.87 6.39 -4.79
N ASN A 37 -12.97 5.77 -5.96
CA ASN A 37 -13.65 6.34 -7.13
C ASN A 37 -15.15 6.54 -6.87
N ALA A 38 -15.82 5.54 -6.30
CA ALA A 38 -17.25 5.61 -6.00
C ALA A 38 -17.60 6.70 -4.98
N ALA A 39 -16.70 6.93 -4.01
CA ALA A 39 -16.87 7.94 -2.97
C ALA A 39 -16.24 9.31 -3.33
N ASN A 40 -15.55 9.42 -4.46
CA ASN A 40 -14.78 10.59 -4.88
C ASN A 40 -13.81 11.09 -3.79
N ILE A 41 -13.00 10.16 -3.25
CA ILE A 41 -12.00 10.43 -2.21
C ILE A 41 -10.64 9.86 -2.60
N GLU A 42 -9.58 10.49 -2.10
CA GLU A 42 -8.22 9.97 -2.23
C GLU A 42 -7.93 8.98 -1.08
N PRO A 43 -7.54 7.73 -1.36
CA PRO A 43 -7.18 6.77 -0.33
C PRO A 43 -5.77 7.05 0.22
N VAL A 44 -5.55 6.71 1.49
CA VAL A 44 -4.20 6.67 2.07
C VAL A 44 -3.69 5.23 1.99
N ILE A 45 -2.60 5.01 1.25
CA ILE A 45 -1.96 3.69 1.13
C ILE A 45 -0.79 3.60 2.11
N PHE A 46 -0.79 2.57 2.96
CA PHE A 46 0.22 2.38 4.01
C PHE A 46 1.32 1.37 3.64
N GLY A 47 1.15 0.61 2.56
CA GLY A 47 2.15 -0.36 2.09
C GLY A 47 3.23 0.26 1.20
N LYS A 48 4.09 -0.60 0.64
CA LYS A 48 5.06 -0.18 -0.38
C LYS A 48 4.34 0.54 -1.54
N PRO A 49 4.93 1.57 -2.16
CA PRO A 49 6.28 2.11 -1.93
C PRO A 49 6.35 3.28 -0.92
N SER A 50 5.38 3.44 -0.01
CA SER A 50 5.41 4.52 0.99
C SER A 50 6.67 4.47 1.85
N LYS A 51 7.32 5.63 2.03
CA LYS A 51 8.51 5.76 2.91
C LYS A 51 8.15 5.43 4.36
N GLU A 52 6.94 5.80 4.78
CA GLU A 52 6.43 5.56 6.12
C GLU A 52 6.41 4.07 6.44
N PHE A 53 6.09 3.19 5.47
CA PHE A 53 6.16 1.74 5.65
C PHE A 53 7.55 1.28 6.10
N PHE A 54 8.60 1.73 5.39
CA PHE A 54 9.98 1.37 5.71
C PHE A 54 10.46 2.01 7.02
N PHE A 55 10.04 3.24 7.32
CA PHE A 55 10.36 3.87 8.62
C PHE A 55 9.71 3.14 9.80
N GLN A 56 8.50 2.58 9.64
CA GLN A 56 7.91 1.73 10.67
C GLN A 56 8.69 0.43 10.86
N ALA A 57 9.21 -0.15 9.78
CA ALA A 57 10.08 -1.34 9.86
C ALA A 57 11.39 -1.03 10.60
N LEU A 58 12.07 0.09 10.26
CA LEU A 58 13.30 0.53 10.93
C LEU A 58 13.08 0.75 12.44
N LYS A 59 11.99 1.43 12.81
CA LYS A 59 11.61 1.60 14.22
C LYS A 59 11.40 0.29 14.97
N ARG A 60 10.85 -0.73 14.29
CA ARG A 60 10.58 -2.03 14.88
C ARG A 60 11.83 -2.87 15.11
N ILE A 61 12.85 -2.71 14.25
CA ILE A 61 14.13 -3.43 14.35
C ILE A 61 15.22 -2.61 15.05
N GLU A 62 14.92 -1.36 15.42
CA GLU A 62 15.81 -0.44 16.13
C GLU A 62 17.14 -0.18 15.40
N LEU A 63 17.09 -0.06 14.07
CA LEU A 63 18.25 0.25 13.22
C LEU A 63 18.01 1.54 12.41
N GLU A 64 19.10 2.21 12.07
CA GLU A 64 19.12 3.38 11.21
C GLU A 64 19.12 3.00 9.72
N LEU A 65 18.68 3.92 8.86
CA LEU A 65 18.55 3.69 7.41
C LEU A 65 19.86 3.21 6.76
N HIS A 66 21.02 3.68 7.24
CA HIS A 66 22.32 3.35 6.67
C HIS A 66 22.83 1.95 7.05
N GLU A 67 22.15 1.27 7.97
CA GLU A 67 22.50 -0.07 8.45
C GLU A 67 21.70 -1.18 7.75
N VAL A 68 20.74 -0.81 6.90
CA VAL A 68 19.72 -1.72 6.39
C VAL A 68 19.68 -1.72 4.87
N LEU A 69 19.57 -2.93 4.30
CA LEU A 69 19.31 -3.15 2.88
C LEU A 69 17.93 -3.80 2.70
N VAL A 70 17.11 -3.24 1.82
CA VAL A 70 15.83 -3.84 1.42
C VAL A 70 16.08 -4.79 0.25
N VAL A 71 15.65 -6.04 0.38
CA VAL A 71 15.67 -7.05 -0.69
C VAL A 71 14.24 -7.41 -1.05
N GLY A 72 13.93 -7.41 -2.34
CA GLY A 72 12.61 -7.76 -2.87
C GLY A 72 12.68 -8.09 -4.36
N ASP A 73 11.63 -8.73 -4.83
CA ASP A 73 11.39 -9.13 -6.22
C ASP A 73 10.41 -8.21 -6.97
N ASP A 74 9.77 -7.28 -6.24
CA ASP A 74 8.93 -6.22 -6.80
C ASP A 74 9.78 -5.30 -7.73
N SER A 75 9.46 -5.24 -9.03
CA SER A 75 10.11 -4.38 -10.05
C SER A 75 9.47 -2.99 -10.15
#